data_AF-A0AAE8QJ00-F1
#
_entry.id   AF-A0AAE8QJ00-F1
#
_cell.length_a   1.000
_cell.length_b   1.000
_cell.length_c   1.000
_cell.angle_alpha   90.00
_cell.angle_beta   90.00
_cell.angle_gamma   90.00
#
_symmetry.space_group_name_H-M   'P 1'
#
loop_
_entity.id
_entity.type
_entity.pdbx_description
1 polymer ?
#
loop_
_entity_poly.entity_id
_entity_poly.type
_entity_poly.pdbx_seq_one_letter_code
_entity_poly.pdbx_strand_id
1 'polypeptide(L)'
;IGVETHLGVHVTDVCETSIETTDKKTKEKRQYETRTILWTAGVEAVPFAEALATALGVKQVGGGRIEVEADLTVPGHPNVYVVGDLMSRDK
;
A
#
# COMPACT_ATOMS: atom_id res chain seq x y z
N ILE A 1 25.96 9.96 11.02
CA ILE A 1 25.59 8.54 10.73
C ILE A 1 25.54 8.43 9.21
N GLY A 2 26.28 7.51 8.59
CA GLY A 2 26.53 7.48 7.14
C GLY A 2 25.34 7.00 6.29
N VAL A 3 24.18 7.64 6.42
CA VAL A 3 22.97 7.34 5.67
C VAL A 3 22.70 8.46 4.67
N GLU A 4 22.48 8.09 3.41
CA GLU A 4 22.03 9.01 2.35
C GLU A 4 20.53 8.84 2.12
N THR A 5 19.81 9.96 2.03
CA THR A 5 18.35 9.97 1.84
C THR A 5 17.98 10.56 0.49
N HIS A 6 17.22 9.80 -0.29
CA HIS A 6 16.66 10.25 -1.57
C HIS A 6 15.14 10.43 -1.41
N LEU A 7 14.70 11.69 -1.28
CA LEU A 7 13.29 12.05 -1.14
C LEU A 7 12.72 12.57 -2.47
N GLY A 8 11.39 12.59 -2.59
CA GLY A 8 10.73 13.14 -3.79
C GLY A 8 10.84 12.27 -5.05
N VAL A 9 11.24 11.01 -4.90
CA VAL A 9 11.36 10.02 -5.98
C VAL A 9 10.37 8.86 -5.78
N HIS A 10 10.10 8.10 -6.83
CA HIS A 10 9.57 6.73 -6.73
C HIS A 10 10.64 5.76 -7.19
N VAL A 11 10.80 4.62 -6.52
CA VAL A 11 11.51 3.48 -7.12
C VAL A 11 10.62 2.92 -8.23
N THR A 12 11.14 2.83 -9.45
CA THR A 12 10.41 2.43 -10.65
C THR A 12 10.86 1.10 -11.22
N ASP A 13 12.07 0.65 -10.86
CA ASP A 13 12.56 -0.68 -11.22
C ASP A 13 13.52 -1.22 -10.15
N VAL A 14 13.56 -2.54 -10.04
CA VAL A 14 14.47 -3.29 -9.17
C VAL A 14 15.20 -4.31 -10.02
N CYS A 15 16.50 -4.08 -10.21
CA CYS A 15 17.38 -4.94 -11.00
C CYS A 15 18.25 -5.81 -10.07
N GLU A 16 19.01 -6.73 -10.66
CA GLU A 16 19.90 -7.64 -9.91
C GLU A 16 20.92 -6.91 -9.03
N THR A 17 21.48 -5.80 -9.51
CA THR A 17 22.55 -5.05 -8.83
C THR A 17 22.25 -3.56 -8.68
N SER A 18 21.00 -3.14 -8.91
CA SER A 18 20.64 -1.74 -8.85
C SER A 18 19.16 -1.51 -8.62
N ILE A 19 18.80 -0.29 -8.25
CA ILE A 19 17.43 0.22 -8.35
C ILE A 19 17.39 1.40 -9.31
N GLU A 20 16.25 1.57 -10.00
CA GLU A 20 15.93 2.79 -10.73
C GLU A 20 14.94 3.63 -9.92
N THR A 21 15.17 4.92 -9.84
CA THR A 21 14.21 5.88 -9.29
C THR A 21 13.82 6.91 -10.33
N THR A 22 12.59 7.41 -10.25
CA THR A 22 12.08 8.52 -11.05
C THR A 22 11.71 9.70 -10.15
N ASP A 23 12.23 10.90 -10.43
CA ASP A 23 11.86 12.13 -9.73
C ASP A 23 10.39 12.49 -9.98
N LYS A 24 9.66 12.81 -8.90
CA LYS A 24 8.22 13.07 -8.99
C LYS A 24 7.89 14.34 -9.78
N LYS A 25 8.75 15.35 -9.77
CA LYS A 25 8.56 16.65 -10.43
C LYS A 25 9.15 16.66 -11.84
N THR A 26 10.42 16.31 -11.99
CA THR A 26 11.13 16.43 -13.28
C THR A 26 10.93 15.21 -14.18
N LYS A 27 10.50 14.08 -13.60
CA LYS A 27 10.42 12.77 -14.28
C LYS A 27 11.78 12.22 -14.73
N GLU A 28 12.87 12.79 -14.24
CA GLU A 28 14.22 12.27 -14.49
C GLU A 28 14.41 10.91 -13.82
N LYS A 29 15.05 9.99 -14.54
CA LYS A 29 15.42 8.67 -14.04
C LYS A 29 16.86 8.67 -13.53
N ARG A 30 17.09 7.97 -12.41
CA ARG A 30 18.42 7.77 -11.84
C ARG A 30 18.57 6.35 -11.34
N GLN A 31 19.71 5.75 -11.65
CA GLN A 31 20.09 4.43 -11.19
C GLN A 31 21.01 4.53 -9.97
N TYR A 32 20.82 3.63 -9.00
CA TYR A 32 21.69 3.46 -7.84
C TYR A 32 22.17 2.02 -7.76
N GLU A 33 23.48 1.84 -7.76
CA GLU A 33 24.10 0.52 -7.56
C GLU A 33 23.89 0.04 -6.13
N THR A 34 23.39 -1.18 -5.98
CA THR A 34 23.23 -1.83 -4.68
C THR A 34 23.16 -3.33 -4.83
N ARG A 35 23.74 -4.05 -3.87
CA ARG A 35 23.63 -5.52 -3.80
C ARG A 35 22.44 -5.97 -2.95
N THR A 36 22.04 -5.18 -1.96
CA THR A 36 20.99 -5.56 -0.99
C THR A 36 19.85 -4.56 -1.07
N ILE A 37 18.65 -5.09 -1.28
CA ILE A 37 17.44 -4.30 -1.40
C ILE A 37 16.47 -4.78 -0.31
N LEU A 38 16.08 -3.85 0.56
CA LEU A 38 15.05 -4.09 1.57
C LEU A 38 13.83 -3.25 1.21
N TRP A 39 12.73 -3.93 0.89
CA TRP A 39 11.49 -3.27 0.47
C TRP A 39 10.46 -3.26 1.60
N THR A 40 10.13 -2.06 2.09
CA THR A 40 9.19 -1.87 3.21
C THR A 40 8.02 -0.96 2.84
N ALA A 41 7.70 -0.88 1.54
CA ALA A 41 6.65 -0.03 1.00
C ALA A 41 5.54 -0.86 0.33
N GLY A 42 4.34 -0.28 0.22
CA GLY A 42 3.19 -0.94 -0.40
C GLY A 42 2.56 -1.98 0.53
N VAL A 43 1.57 -1.56 1.31
CA VAL A 43 0.75 -2.48 2.11
C VAL A 43 -0.52 -2.77 1.34
N GLU A 44 -0.77 -4.05 1.07
CA GLU A 44 -1.98 -4.56 0.44
C GLU A 44 -2.72 -5.49 1.41
N ALA A 45 -4.05 -5.50 1.31
CA ALA A 45 -4.89 -6.39 2.08
C ALA A 45 -4.62 -7.85 1.72
N VAL A 46 -4.79 -8.72 2.72
CA VAL A 46 -4.66 -10.16 2.54
C VAL A 46 -5.80 -10.72 1.66
N PRO A 47 -5.62 -11.86 0.97
CA PRO A 47 -6.64 -12.42 0.06
C PRO A 47 -8.03 -12.64 0.71
N PHE A 48 -8.08 -12.86 2.02
CA PHE A 48 -9.34 -12.99 2.76
C PHE A 48 -10.26 -11.77 2.63
N ALA A 49 -9.70 -10.58 2.40
CA ALA A 49 -10.47 -9.36 2.19
C ALA A 49 -11.48 -9.50 1.04
N GLU A 50 -11.13 -10.24 -0.01
CA GLU A 50 -11.98 -10.39 -1.21
C GLU A 50 -13.16 -11.31 -0.93
N ALA A 51 -12.90 -12.42 -0.23
CA ALA A 51 -13.93 -13.33 0.24
C ALA A 51 -14.90 -12.63 1.18
N LEU A 52 -14.39 -11.81 2.11
CA LEU A 52 -15.23 -11.03 3.02
C LEU A 52 -16.09 -10.01 2.26
N ALA A 53 -15.50 -9.25 1.33
CA ALA A 53 -16.22 -8.28 0.52
C ALA A 53 -17.36 -8.94 -0.27
N THR A 54 -17.07 -10.09 -0.90
CA THR A 54 -18.06 -10.87 -1.65
C THR A 54 -19.18 -11.40 -0.76
N ALA A 55 -18.85 -11.95 0.41
CA ALA A 55 -19.84 -12.49 1.35
C ALA A 55 -20.78 -11.42 1.91
N LEU A 56 -20.29 -10.19 2.09
CA LEU A 56 -21.08 -9.05 2.56
C LEU A 56 -21.74 -8.28 1.41
N GLY A 57 -21.35 -8.50 0.16
CA GLY A 57 -21.87 -7.73 -0.97
C GLY A 57 -21.36 -6.29 -1.00
N VAL A 58 -20.17 -6.03 -0.43
CA VAL A 58 -19.51 -4.72 -0.42
C VAL A 58 -18.34 -4.68 -1.38
N LYS A 59 -17.87 -3.48 -1.73
CA LYS A 59 -16.67 -3.30 -2.56
C LYS A 59 -15.45 -3.04 -1.68
N GLN A 60 -14.30 -3.53 -2.12
CA GLN A 60 -13.02 -3.12 -1.58
C GLN A 60 -12.63 -1.73 -2.09
N VAL A 61 -11.73 -1.08 -1.35
CA VAL A 61 -11.10 0.19 -1.71
C VAL A 61 -9.60 0.02 -1.96
N GLY A 62 -8.85 1.13 -2.08
CA GLY A 62 -7.43 1.13 -2.41
C GLY A 62 -6.60 0.18 -1.54
N GLY A 63 -5.79 -0.66 -2.20
CA GLY A 63 -5.00 -1.71 -1.53
C GLY A 63 -5.84 -2.89 -1.02
N GLY A 64 -7.05 -3.13 -1.56
CA GLY A 64 -7.88 -4.29 -1.24
C GLY A 64 -8.59 -4.24 0.12
N ARG A 65 -8.57 -3.08 0.79
CA ARG A 65 -9.14 -2.90 2.14
C ARG A 65 -10.66 -2.80 2.12
N ILE A 66 -11.29 -2.96 3.28
CA ILE A 66 -12.74 -2.82 3.49
C ILE A 66 -13.06 -1.44 4.05
N GLU A 67 -14.00 -0.72 3.41
CA GLU A 67 -14.52 0.55 3.94
C GLU A 67 -15.32 0.30 5.22
N VAL A 68 -15.10 1.15 6.22
CA VAL A 68 -15.79 1.08 7.51
C VAL A 68 -16.35 2.43 7.91
N GLU A 69 -17.43 2.40 8.69
CA GLU A 69 -18.02 3.57 9.33
C GLU A 69 -17.14 4.09 10.48
N ALA A 70 -17.53 5.23 11.06
CA ALA A 70 -16.80 5.84 12.17
C ALA A 70 -16.63 4.90 13.40
N ASP A 71 -17.61 4.01 13.60
CA ASP A 71 -17.63 3.00 14.66
C ASP A 71 -16.97 1.67 14.25
N LEU A 72 -16.32 1.63 13.09
CA LEU A 72 -15.62 0.48 12.49
C LEU A 72 -16.55 -0.62 11.96
N THR A 73 -17.87 -0.38 11.91
CA THR A 73 -18.79 -1.31 11.26
C THR A 73 -18.67 -1.25 9.74
N VAL A 74 -18.94 -2.38 9.07
CA VAL A 74 -19.07 -2.39 7.61
C VAL A 74 -20.43 -1.76 7.23
N PRO A 75 -20.49 -0.80 6.29
CA PRO A 75 -21.73 -0.16 5.88
C PRO A 75 -22.82 -1.18 5.51
N GLY A 76 -24.00 -1.07 6.14
CA GLY A 76 -25.10 -2.03 5.94
C GLY A 76 -25.00 -3.32 6.77
N HIS A 77 -23.92 -3.53 7.52
CA HIS A 77 -23.67 -4.71 8.37
C HIS A 77 -23.28 -4.30 9.80
N PRO A 78 -24.23 -3.86 10.64
CA PRO A 78 -23.95 -3.26 11.96
C PRO A 78 -23.32 -4.22 12.98
N ASN A 79 -23.30 -5.53 12.70
CA ASN A 79 -22.70 -6.55 13.55
C ASN A 79 -21.34 -7.04 13.03
N VAL A 80 -20.80 -6.42 11.98
CA VAL A 80 -19.53 -6.81 11.36
C VAL A 80 -18.56 -5.64 11.47
N TYR A 81 -17.41 -5.89 12.10
CA TYR A 81 -16.37 -4.90 12.32
C TYR A 81 -15.09 -5.31 11.59
N VAL A 82 -14.42 -4.34 10.96
CA VAL A 82 -13.09 -4.54 10.36
C VAL A 82 -12.11 -3.54 10.96
N VAL A 83 -10.96 -4.03 11.40
CA VAL A 83 -9.96 -3.25 12.16
C VAL A 83 -8.54 -3.49 11.64
N GLY A 84 -7.62 -2.61 12.00
CA GLY A 84 -6.20 -2.73 11.63
C GLY A 84 -5.97 -2.52 10.13
N ASP A 85 -4.93 -3.15 9.58
CA ASP A 85 -4.48 -2.90 8.19
C ASP A 85 -5.50 -3.28 7.10
N LEU A 86 -6.53 -4.05 7.47
CA LEU A 86 -7.61 -4.46 6.59
C LEU A 86 -8.69 -3.37 6.42
N MET A 87 -8.77 -2.43 7.36
CA MET A 87 -9.79 -1.38 7.33
C MET A 87 -9.33 -0.18 6.51
N SER A 88 -10.27 0.48 5.84
CA SER A 88 -10.09 1.81 5.29
C SER A 88 -11.11 2.73 5.94
N ARG A 89 -10.62 3.60 6.80
CA ARG A 89 -11.34 4.72 7.40
C ARG A 89 -10.52 5.94 7.00
N ASP A 90 -11.17 7.03 6.62
CA ASP A 90 -10.56 8.28 6.15
C ASP A 90 -10.35 8.34 4.61
N LYS A 91 -11.09 9.27 3.99
CA LYS A 91 -10.84 9.84 2.67
C LYS A 91 -10.14 11.18 2.83
#